data_AF-A0A2E3W5E1-F1
#
_entry.id   AF-A0A2E3W5E1-F1
#
_cell.length_a   1.000
_cell.length_b   1.000
_cell.length_c   1.000
_cell.angle_alpha   90.00
_cell.angle_beta   90.00
_cell.angle_gamma   90.00
#
_symmetry.space_group_name_H-M   'P 1'
#
loop_
_entity.id
_entity.type
_entity.pdbx_description
1 polymer ?
#
loop_
_entity_poly.entity_id
_entity_poly.type
_entity_poly.pdbx_seq_one_letter_code
_entity_poly.pdbx_strand_id
1 'polypeptide(L)'
;MNSESETNLFGEAKVHRLLETTKLNILIYVCFVFVITTGIAFGFRVTVYAKYDWSTWVTGLVVVLALAQGFYLIKTKNLRYGAIGLHILMFILMPIRVFQTGGPASPIILGYLLHCVIAFSVNGRKFGAWVLAWSVFNIIAMTVLSYNFQMESSPFLESPLGAGVADLLMLFLILLPIIFILGEKDLLAERTVYYEKRETSYLIMRRLTHEYGNYLNIALGYVELIKMDPSRELIDRIQSSLKEMDKILKELVKISDEGDLAAFLKKAESEVKILKAFKEEQEQNNQIH
;
A
#
# COMPACT_ATOMS: atom_id res chain seq x y z
N MET A 1 23.46 -21.02 1.65
CA MET A 1 22.47 -20.98 0.54
C MET A 1 21.03 -20.62 0.96
N ASN A 2 20.72 -20.23 2.21
CA ASN A 2 19.32 -19.93 2.62
C ASN A 2 18.92 -18.45 2.67
N SER A 3 19.85 -17.53 2.47
CA SER A 3 19.66 -16.10 2.74
C SER A 3 18.95 -15.30 1.65
N GLU A 4 18.97 -15.75 0.39
CA GLU A 4 18.29 -15.05 -0.72
C GLU A 4 16.78 -15.32 -0.73
N SER A 5 16.37 -16.46 -0.17
CA SER A 5 14.96 -16.80 0.07
C SER A 5 14.38 -15.93 1.19
N GLU A 6 15.12 -15.71 2.28
CA GLU A 6 14.63 -14.96 3.44
C GLU A 6 14.46 -13.45 3.20
N THR A 7 15.32 -12.81 2.39
CA THR A 7 15.19 -11.39 2.06
C THR A 7 14.04 -11.10 1.11
N ASN A 8 13.86 -11.92 0.07
CA ASN A 8 12.71 -11.80 -0.85
C ASN A 8 11.38 -12.00 -0.11
N LEU A 9 11.32 -12.97 0.81
CA LEU A 9 10.14 -13.20 1.66
C LEU A 9 9.80 -12.00 2.56
N PHE A 10 10.80 -11.23 3.01
CA PHE A 10 10.60 -10.09 3.89
C PHE A 10 10.09 -8.84 3.15
N GLY A 11 10.54 -8.62 1.92
CA GLY A 11 10.06 -7.56 1.03
C GLY A 11 8.62 -7.80 0.60
N GLU A 12 8.33 -9.01 0.10
CA GLU A 12 6.98 -9.40 -0.34
C GLU A 12 5.95 -9.33 0.79
N ALA A 13 6.30 -9.79 2.00
CA ALA A 13 5.39 -9.74 3.15
C ALA A 13 5.05 -8.30 3.60
N LYS A 14 6.01 -7.36 3.47
CA LYS A 14 5.78 -5.94 3.81
C LYS A 14 4.90 -5.25 2.77
N VAL A 15 5.16 -5.48 1.49
CA VAL A 15 4.33 -4.93 0.39
C VAL A 15 2.91 -5.49 0.47
N HIS A 16 2.75 -6.78 0.76
CA HIS A 16 1.43 -7.40 0.94
C HIS A 16 0.64 -6.75 2.09
N ARG A 17 1.25 -6.57 3.27
CA ARG A 17 0.61 -5.91 4.42
C ARG A 17 0.25 -4.46 4.12
N LEU A 18 1.11 -3.74 3.40
CA LEU A 18 0.88 -2.36 3.00
C LEU A 18 -0.37 -2.28 2.09
N LEU A 19 -0.45 -3.17 1.10
CA LEU A 19 -1.56 -3.27 0.16
C LEU A 19 -2.88 -3.68 0.85
N GLU A 20 -2.84 -4.60 1.81
CA GLU A 20 -4.01 -4.94 2.63
C GLU A 20 -4.49 -3.75 3.48
N THR A 21 -3.56 -2.99 4.06
CA THR A 21 -3.89 -1.82 4.89
C THR A 21 -4.53 -0.72 4.03
N THR A 22 -3.98 -0.44 2.85
CA THR A 22 -4.57 0.53 1.92
C THR A 22 -5.97 0.12 1.49
N LYS A 23 -6.18 -1.16 1.15
CA LYS A 23 -7.53 -1.66 0.79
C LYS A 23 -8.52 -1.52 1.95
N LEU A 24 -8.07 -1.76 3.19
CA LEU A 24 -8.90 -1.56 4.38
C LEU A 24 -9.28 -0.09 4.55
N ASN A 25 -8.32 0.82 4.41
CA ASN A 25 -8.54 2.26 4.51
C ASN A 25 -9.54 2.74 3.45
N ILE A 26 -9.42 2.26 2.21
CA ILE A 26 -10.38 2.55 1.13
C ILE A 26 -11.79 2.13 1.53
N LEU A 27 -11.98 0.91 2.05
CA LEU A 27 -13.31 0.45 2.46
C LEU A 27 -13.89 1.27 3.62
N ILE A 28 -13.08 1.60 4.63
CA ILE A 28 -13.51 2.41 5.78
C ILE A 28 -13.93 3.80 5.30
N TYR A 29 -13.11 4.44 4.45
CA TYR A 29 -13.38 5.76 3.92
C TYR A 29 -14.66 5.78 3.08
N VAL A 30 -14.83 4.79 2.21
CA VAL A 30 -16.07 4.63 1.43
C VAL A 30 -17.29 4.50 2.33
N CYS A 31 -17.23 3.69 3.40
CA CYS A 31 -18.34 3.59 4.35
C CYS A 31 -18.68 4.95 4.97
N PHE A 32 -17.68 5.72 5.37
CA PHE A 32 -17.87 7.05 5.96
C PHE A 32 -18.49 8.06 4.98
N VAL A 33 -17.99 8.12 3.74
CA VAL A 33 -18.57 8.96 2.68
C VAL A 33 -20.01 8.54 2.38
N PHE A 34 -20.28 7.23 2.36
CA PHE A 34 -21.63 6.71 2.16
C PHE A 34 -22.57 7.19 3.27
N VAL A 35 -22.16 7.08 4.52
CA VAL A 35 -22.94 7.52 5.69
C VAL A 35 -23.22 9.02 5.66
N ILE A 36 -22.23 9.85 5.37
CA ILE A 36 -22.42 11.31 5.31
C ILE A 36 -23.41 11.67 4.21
N THR A 37 -23.16 11.21 2.99
CA THR A 37 -23.97 11.60 1.82
C THR A 37 -25.39 11.06 1.91
N THR A 38 -25.57 9.80 2.31
CA THR A 38 -26.90 9.20 2.49
C THR A 38 -27.61 9.69 3.75
N GLY A 39 -26.87 10.05 4.80
CA GLY A 39 -27.43 10.67 6.01
C GLY A 39 -27.96 12.07 5.77
N ILE A 40 -27.23 12.89 5.00
CA ILE A 40 -27.72 14.21 4.55
C ILE A 40 -28.99 14.05 3.70
N ALA A 41 -28.97 13.13 2.72
CA ALA A 41 -30.13 12.84 1.90
C ALA A 41 -31.35 12.33 2.72
N PHE A 42 -31.11 11.53 3.75
CA PHE A 42 -32.14 11.07 4.68
C PHE A 42 -32.75 12.24 5.46
N GLY A 43 -31.92 13.13 6.02
CA GLY A 43 -32.37 14.31 6.76
C GLY A 43 -33.30 15.18 5.91
N PHE A 44 -32.90 15.51 4.68
CA PHE A 44 -33.74 16.29 3.76
C PHE A 44 -35.06 15.59 3.41
N ARG A 45 -35.07 14.27 3.24
CA ARG A 45 -36.30 13.52 2.93
C ARG A 45 -37.27 13.48 4.10
N VAL A 46 -36.78 13.20 5.31
CA VAL A 46 -37.61 13.16 6.52
C VAL A 46 -38.29 14.52 6.77
N THR A 47 -37.59 15.62 6.51
CA THR A 47 -38.14 16.96 6.73
C THR A 47 -39.19 17.40 5.72
N VAL A 48 -39.28 16.77 4.53
CA VAL A 48 -40.08 17.30 3.41
C VAL A 48 -41.16 16.33 2.89
N TYR A 49 -41.00 15.00 3.01
CA TYR A 49 -41.89 14.05 2.31
C TYR A 49 -42.37 12.87 3.18
N ALA A 50 -43.56 13.00 3.76
CA ALA A 50 -44.27 11.89 4.42
C ALA A 50 -44.83 10.83 3.45
N LYS A 51 -45.01 11.18 2.16
CA LYS A 51 -45.64 10.31 1.14
C LYS A 51 -44.76 9.13 0.69
N TYR A 52 -43.45 9.14 0.99
CA TYR A 52 -42.49 8.10 0.62
C TYR A 52 -41.87 7.39 1.82
N ASP A 53 -42.68 7.16 2.86
CA ASP A 53 -42.25 6.64 4.17
C ASP A 53 -41.36 5.39 4.03
N TRP A 54 -41.77 4.42 3.21
CA TRP A 54 -40.98 3.22 2.92
C TRP A 54 -39.59 3.49 2.32
N SER A 55 -39.47 4.42 1.37
CA SER A 55 -38.17 4.76 0.75
C SER A 55 -37.24 5.44 1.75
N THR A 56 -37.80 6.20 2.69
CA THR A 56 -37.08 6.84 3.79
C THR A 56 -36.56 5.80 4.79
N TRP A 57 -37.36 4.80 5.17
CA TRP A 57 -36.93 3.69 6.02
C TRP A 57 -35.79 2.87 5.41
N VAL A 58 -35.86 2.57 4.11
CA VAL A 58 -34.76 1.90 3.39
C VAL A 58 -33.49 2.77 3.45
N THR A 59 -33.57 4.10 3.57
CA THR A 59 -32.37 4.98 3.53
C THR A 59 -31.73 4.96 4.89
N GLY A 60 -32.56 5.04 5.94
CA GLY A 60 -32.10 4.84 7.31
C GLY A 60 -31.43 3.48 7.49
N LEU A 61 -32.01 2.41 6.94
CA LEU A 61 -31.40 1.07 6.98
C LEU A 61 -30.03 1.06 6.31
N VAL A 62 -29.89 1.66 5.12
CA VAL A 62 -28.63 1.78 4.41
C VAL A 62 -27.57 2.51 5.24
N VAL A 63 -27.93 3.65 5.85
CA VAL A 63 -27.04 4.44 6.71
C VAL A 63 -26.57 3.61 7.91
N VAL A 64 -27.49 2.93 8.60
CA VAL A 64 -27.17 2.10 9.77
C VAL A 64 -26.28 0.92 9.39
N LEU A 65 -26.57 0.23 8.28
CA LEU A 65 -25.75 -0.88 7.80
C LEU A 65 -24.35 -0.42 7.36
N ALA A 66 -24.24 0.73 6.68
CA ALA A 66 -22.95 1.30 6.30
C ALA A 66 -22.13 1.74 7.52
N LEU A 67 -22.77 2.33 8.53
CA LEU A 67 -22.15 2.65 9.82
C LEU A 67 -21.66 1.38 10.53
N ALA A 68 -22.51 0.36 10.65
CA ALA A 68 -22.16 -0.90 11.28
C ALA A 68 -20.98 -1.58 10.57
N GLN A 69 -20.98 -1.56 9.24
CA GLN A 69 -19.88 -2.08 8.42
C GLN A 69 -18.58 -1.30 8.63
N GLY A 70 -18.64 0.04 8.69
CA GLY A 70 -17.49 0.89 9.00
C GLY A 70 -16.88 0.59 10.37
N PHE A 71 -17.71 0.51 11.42
CA PHE A 71 -17.26 0.14 12.76
C PHE A 71 -16.69 -1.29 12.80
N TYR A 72 -17.31 -2.23 12.10
CA TYR A 72 -16.81 -3.60 12.00
C TYR A 72 -15.42 -3.65 11.34
N LEU A 73 -15.23 -2.92 10.24
CA LEU A 73 -13.94 -2.80 9.54
C LEU A 73 -12.85 -2.20 10.43
N ILE A 74 -13.16 -1.13 11.17
CA ILE A 74 -12.22 -0.49 12.10
C ILE A 74 -11.81 -1.46 13.22
N LYS A 75 -12.77 -2.19 13.79
CA LYS A 75 -12.53 -3.08 14.94
C LYS A 75 -11.81 -4.37 14.56
N THR A 76 -12.24 -5.02 13.48
CA THR A 76 -11.76 -6.36 13.11
C THR A 76 -10.60 -6.34 12.12
N LYS A 77 -10.43 -5.25 11.38
CA LYS A 77 -9.47 -5.12 10.27
C LYS A 77 -9.60 -6.25 9.23
N ASN A 78 -10.76 -6.90 9.15
CA ASN A 78 -10.97 -8.04 8.27
C ASN A 78 -11.48 -7.59 6.90
N LEU A 79 -10.53 -7.47 5.96
CA LEU A 79 -10.80 -7.00 4.59
C LEU A 79 -11.82 -7.87 3.85
N ARG A 80 -11.76 -9.19 4.02
CA ARG A 80 -12.58 -10.14 3.26
C ARG A 80 -14.06 -9.98 3.59
N TYR A 81 -14.42 -10.05 4.87
CA TYR A 81 -15.82 -9.88 5.29
C TYR A 81 -16.29 -8.43 5.13
N GLY A 82 -15.36 -7.48 5.27
CA GLY A 82 -15.56 -6.07 4.95
C GLY A 82 -16.02 -5.82 3.50
N ALA A 83 -15.28 -6.37 2.54
CA ALA A 83 -15.58 -6.24 1.12
C ALA A 83 -16.87 -6.98 0.76
N ILE A 84 -17.08 -8.20 1.27
CA ILE A 84 -18.30 -8.97 1.02
C ILE A 84 -19.54 -8.20 1.51
N GLY A 85 -19.53 -7.70 2.74
CA GLY A 85 -20.66 -6.95 3.29
C GLY A 85 -20.98 -5.68 2.50
N LEU A 86 -19.95 -4.91 2.13
CA LEU A 86 -20.12 -3.71 1.31
C LEU A 86 -20.66 -4.05 -0.08
N HIS A 87 -20.17 -5.11 -0.72
CA HIS A 87 -20.68 -5.52 -2.01
C HIS A 87 -22.12 -6.01 -1.94
N ILE A 88 -22.49 -6.83 -0.95
CA ILE A 88 -23.88 -7.28 -0.78
C ILE A 88 -24.80 -6.07 -0.58
N LEU A 89 -24.39 -5.11 0.26
CA LEU A 89 -25.11 -3.86 0.47
C LEU A 89 -25.35 -3.14 -0.85
N MET A 90 -24.31 -2.94 -1.67
CA MET A 90 -24.41 -2.26 -2.95
C MET A 90 -25.19 -3.08 -4.01
N PHE A 91 -25.01 -4.40 -4.05
CA PHE A 91 -25.66 -5.31 -5.01
C PHE A 91 -27.17 -5.34 -4.84
N ILE A 92 -27.67 -5.33 -3.60
CA ILE A 92 -29.09 -5.45 -3.31
C ILE A 92 -29.74 -4.07 -3.20
N LEU A 93 -29.10 -3.12 -2.52
CA LEU A 93 -29.75 -1.84 -2.21
C LEU A 93 -29.71 -0.86 -3.39
N MET A 94 -28.70 -0.90 -4.27
CA MET A 94 -28.68 0.01 -5.42
C MET A 94 -29.81 -0.26 -6.43
N PRO A 95 -30.10 -1.51 -6.86
CA PRO A 95 -31.23 -1.76 -7.76
C PRO A 95 -32.58 -1.33 -7.16
N ILE A 96 -32.82 -1.66 -5.89
CA ILE A 96 -34.03 -1.26 -5.17
C ILE A 96 -34.14 0.27 -5.13
N ARG A 97 -33.02 0.96 -4.88
CA ARG A 97 -32.97 2.42 -4.84
C ARG A 97 -33.29 3.04 -6.18
N VAL A 98 -32.62 2.61 -7.23
CA VAL A 98 -32.82 3.13 -8.59
C VAL A 98 -34.27 2.95 -9.01
N PHE A 99 -34.88 1.80 -8.71
CA PHE A 99 -36.30 1.57 -8.94
C PHE A 99 -37.19 2.59 -8.20
N GLN A 100 -36.93 2.84 -6.92
CA GLN A 100 -37.73 3.76 -6.09
C GLN A 100 -37.57 5.25 -6.43
N THR A 101 -36.50 5.63 -7.14
CA THR A 101 -36.13 7.05 -7.35
C THR A 101 -36.23 7.50 -8.79
N GLY A 102 -37.06 6.82 -9.60
CA GLY A 102 -37.35 7.20 -10.99
C GLY A 102 -36.54 6.44 -12.03
N GLY A 103 -36.01 5.27 -11.69
CA GLY A 103 -35.33 4.40 -12.64
C GLY A 103 -34.04 5.01 -13.22
N PRO A 104 -33.77 4.86 -14.52
CA PRO A 104 -32.52 5.31 -15.15
C PRO A 104 -32.23 6.80 -15.06
N ALA A 105 -33.27 7.63 -14.92
CA ALA A 105 -33.13 9.08 -14.80
C ALA A 105 -32.65 9.50 -13.39
N SER A 106 -32.57 8.56 -12.44
CA SER A 106 -32.16 8.88 -11.09
C SER A 106 -30.65 9.12 -10.97
N PRO A 107 -30.19 10.21 -10.31
CA PRO A 107 -28.76 10.45 -10.06
C PRO A 107 -28.06 9.29 -9.34
N ILE A 108 -28.81 8.50 -8.57
CA ILE A 108 -28.32 7.32 -7.84
C ILE A 108 -27.78 6.24 -8.78
N ILE A 109 -28.17 6.23 -10.07
CA ILE A 109 -27.61 5.29 -11.05
C ILE A 109 -26.09 5.42 -11.19
N LEU A 110 -25.54 6.61 -10.93
CA LEU A 110 -24.09 6.83 -10.92
C LEU A 110 -23.39 6.07 -9.78
N GLY A 111 -24.12 5.61 -8.76
CA GLY A 111 -23.60 4.75 -7.70
C GLY A 111 -23.05 3.40 -8.22
N TYR A 112 -23.54 2.91 -9.36
CA TYR A 112 -22.98 1.72 -10.01
C TYR A 112 -21.52 1.94 -10.46
N LEU A 113 -21.17 3.15 -10.88
CA LEU A 113 -19.80 3.50 -11.24
C LEU A 113 -18.89 3.41 -10.00
N LEU A 114 -19.34 3.97 -8.87
CA LEU A 114 -18.62 3.88 -7.60
C LEU A 114 -18.43 2.42 -7.17
N HIS A 115 -19.47 1.58 -7.26
CA HIS A 115 -19.40 0.16 -6.92
C HIS A 115 -18.35 -0.57 -7.76
N CYS A 116 -18.29 -0.27 -9.06
CA CYS A 116 -17.27 -0.80 -9.95
C CYS A 116 -15.86 -0.35 -9.50
N VAL A 117 -15.65 0.94 -9.26
CA VAL A 117 -14.35 1.48 -8.81
C VAL A 117 -13.87 0.80 -7.54
N ILE A 118 -14.76 0.60 -6.56
CA ILE A 118 -14.43 -0.10 -5.31
C ILE A 118 -14.09 -1.56 -5.58
N ALA A 119 -14.90 -2.26 -6.39
CA ALA A 119 -14.67 -3.67 -6.70
C ALA A 119 -13.32 -3.89 -7.42
N PHE A 120 -12.96 -3.02 -8.37
CA PHE A 120 -11.66 -3.05 -9.03
C PHE A 120 -10.51 -2.76 -8.07
N SER A 121 -10.65 -1.75 -7.20
CA SER A 121 -9.59 -1.32 -6.28
C SER A 121 -9.33 -2.33 -5.16
N VAL A 122 -10.37 -2.96 -4.63
CA VAL A 122 -10.27 -3.85 -3.46
C VAL A 122 -10.07 -5.31 -3.87
N ASN A 123 -10.90 -5.81 -4.79
CA ASN A 123 -10.94 -7.24 -5.17
C ASN A 123 -10.23 -7.56 -6.49
N GLY A 124 -9.78 -6.54 -7.22
CA GLY A 124 -9.03 -6.69 -8.46
C GLY A 124 -9.88 -6.96 -9.70
N ARG A 125 -9.20 -7.18 -10.82
CA ARG A 125 -9.80 -7.16 -12.17
C ARG A 125 -10.90 -8.19 -12.40
N LYS A 126 -10.71 -9.44 -11.94
CA LYS A 126 -11.68 -10.53 -12.21
C LYS A 126 -13.03 -10.24 -11.57
N PHE A 127 -13.03 -9.89 -10.28
CA PHE A 127 -14.27 -9.56 -9.57
C PHE A 127 -14.84 -8.21 -10.03
N GLY A 128 -13.99 -7.20 -10.24
CA GLY A 128 -14.41 -5.90 -10.78
C GLY A 128 -15.11 -6.02 -12.14
N ALA A 129 -14.62 -6.87 -13.05
CA ALA A 129 -15.26 -7.11 -14.34
C ALA A 129 -16.65 -7.77 -14.19
N TRP A 130 -16.82 -8.67 -13.22
CA TRP A 130 -18.12 -9.26 -12.92
C TRP A 130 -19.11 -8.23 -12.35
N VAL A 131 -18.65 -7.36 -11.43
CA VAL A 131 -19.45 -6.24 -10.91
C VAL A 131 -19.82 -5.24 -12.00
N LEU A 132 -18.93 -5.00 -12.96
CA LEU A 132 -19.22 -4.15 -14.12
C LEU A 132 -20.30 -4.78 -14.99
N ALA A 133 -20.18 -6.06 -15.32
CA ALA A 133 -21.21 -6.77 -16.09
C ALA A 133 -22.57 -6.74 -15.39
N TRP A 134 -22.59 -6.96 -14.06
CA TRP A 134 -23.79 -6.81 -13.24
C TRP A 134 -24.37 -5.40 -13.29
N SER A 135 -23.53 -4.38 -13.18
CA SER A 135 -23.95 -2.98 -13.21
C SER A 135 -24.58 -2.62 -14.55
N VAL A 136 -23.95 -3.01 -15.66
CA VAL A 136 -24.48 -2.82 -17.01
C VAL A 136 -25.81 -3.55 -17.17
N PHE A 137 -25.90 -4.80 -16.73
CA PHE A 137 -27.14 -5.57 -16.75
C PHE A 137 -28.27 -4.87 -15.97
N ASN A 138 -27.98 -4.33 -14.78
CA ASN A 138 -28.97 -3.60 -13.99
C ASN A 138 -29.43 -2.32 -14.66
N ILE A 139 -28.53 -1.57 -15.29
CA ILE A 139 -28.90 -0.35 -16.03
C ILE A 139 -29.86 -0.72 -17.18
N ILE A 140 -29.54 -1.76 -17.95
CA ILE A 140 -30.41 -2.24 -19.04
C ILE A 140 -31.75 -2.72 -18.50
N ALA A 141 -31.74 -3.57 -17.47
CA ALA A 141 -32.96 -4.10 -16.85
C ALA A 141 -33.85 -2.97 -16.29
N MET A 142 -33.27 -2.00 -15.58
CA MET A 142 -34.01 -0.85 -15.06
C MET A 142 -34.53 0.07 -16.16
N THR A 143 -33.82 0.16 -17.30
CA THR A 143 -34.31 0.90 -18.47
C THR A 143 -35.55 0.24 -19.08
N VAL A 144 -35.52 -1.09 -19.24
CA VAL A 144 -36.67 -1.86 -19.72
C VAL A 144 -37.83 -1.78 -18.74
N LEU A 145 -37.58 -1.92 -17.44
CA LEU A 145 -38.62 -1.80 -16.42
C LEU A 145 -39.22 -0.39 -16.39
N SER A 146 -38.39 0.66 -16.47
CA SER A 146 -38.87 2.04 -16.48
C SER A 146 -39.83 2.32 -17.64
N TYR A 147 -39.56 1.75 -18.82
CA TYR A 147 -40.43 1.88 -19.99
C TYR A 147 -41.78 1.17 -19.79
N ASN A 148 -41.79 -0.02 -19.19
CA ASN A 148 -43.01 -0.82 -19.02
C ASN A 148 -43.86 -0.40 -17.81
N PHE A 149 -43.23 0.06 -16.73
CA PHE A 149 -43.90 0.39 -15.46
C PHE A 149 -44.17 1.88 -15.25
N GLN A 150 -43.76 2.75 -16.18
CA GLN A 150 -43.92 4.22 -16.08
C GLN A 150 -43.50 4.75 -14.71
N MET A 151 -42.27 4.43 -14.30
CA MET A 151 -41.78 4.80 -12.97
C MET A 151 -41.82 6.31 -12.76
N GLU A 152 -42.56 6.75 -11.74
CA GLU A 152 -42.62 8.15 -11.37
C GLU A 152 -41.29 8.61 -10.74
N SER A 153 -40.82 9.78 -11.17
CA SER A 153 -39.72 10.48 -10.52
C SER A 153 -40.13 10.94 -9.13
N SER A 154 -39.15 10.99 -8.22
CA SER A 154 -39.37 11.62 -6.92
C SER A 154 -39.65 13.12 -7.12
N PRO A 155 -40.71 13.70 -6.51
CA PRO A 155 -41.02 15.14 -6.62
C PRO A 155 -39.86 16.06 -6.22
N PHE A 156 -38.98 15.60 -5.34
CA PHE A 156 -37.73 16.30 -5.01
C PHE A 156 -36.81 16.51 -6.22
N LEU A 157 -36.69 15.50 -7.09
CA LEU A 157 -35.87 15.54 -8.31
C LEU A 157 -36.52 16.35 -9.43
N GLU A 158 -37.83 16.60 -9.36
CA GLU A 158 -38.55 17.44 -10.32
C GLU A 158 -38.32 18.93 -10.06
N SER A 159 -37.90 19.30 -8.84
CA SER A 159 -37.50 20.66 -8.51
C SER A 159 -36.05 20.92 -8.94
N PRO A 160 -35.73 22.08 -9.57
CA PRO A 160 -34.36 22.41 -9.97
C PRO A 160 -33.37 22.41 -8.79
N LEU A 161 -33.83 22.86 -7.61
CA LEU A 161 -33.02 22.90 -6.40
C LEU A 161 -32.75 21.50 -5.84
N GLY A 162 -33.76 20.64 -5.77
CA GLY A 162 -33.60 19.27 -5.28
C GLY A 162 -32.79 18.38 -6.22
N ALA A 163 -32.95 18.55 -7.54
CA ALA A 163 -32.09 17.93 -8.55
C ALA A 163 -30.63 18.36 -8.37
N GLY A 164 -30.36 19.67 -8.27
CA GLY A 164 -29.00 20.18 -8.07
C GLY A 164 -28.32 19.69 -6.79
N VAL A 165 -29.07 19.57 -5.69
CA VAL A 165 -28.55 19.00 -4.43
C VAL A 165 -28.25 17.51 -4.58
N ALA A 166 -29.13 16.75 -5.24
CA ALA A 166 -28.92 15.32 -5.47
C ALA A 166 -27.70 15.06 -6.35
N ASP A 167 -27.53 15.82 -7.43
CA ASP A 167 -26.37 15.72 -8.33
C ASP A 167 -25.06 16.06 -7.62
N LEU A 168 -25.06 17.12 -6.81
CA LEU A 168 -23.89 17.52 -6.02
C LEU A 168 -23.51 16.44 -5.00
N LEU A 169 -24.49 15.86 -4.29
CA LEU A 169 -24.26 14.75 -3.37
C LEU A 169 -23.72 13.50 -4.09
N MET A 170 -24.23 13.16 -5.27
CA MET A 170 -23.73 12.03 -6.07
C MET A 170 -22.32 12.28 -6.59
N LEU A 171 -22.01 13.53 -7.00
CA LEU A 171 -20.67 13.91 -7.43
C LEU A 171 -19.67 13.78 -6.29
N PHE A 172 -20.02 14.24 -5.08
CA PHE A 172 -19.18 14.03 -3.89
C PHE A 172 -19.01 12.54 -3.54
N LEU A 173 -20.09 11.77 -3.61
CA LEU A 173 -20.10 10.33 -3.32
C LEU A 173 -19.14 9.55 -4.24
N ILE A 174 -18.97 10.00 -5.49
CA ILE A 174 -18.09 9.33 -6.47
C ILE A 174 -16.67 9.91 -6.45
N LEU A 175 -16.55 11.23 -6.48
CA LEU A 175 -15.27 11.91 -6.66
C LEU A 175 -14.35 11.72 -5.45
N LEU A 176 -14.88 11.82 -4.23
CA LEU A 176 -14.07 11.71 -3.01
C LEU A 176 -13.40 10.34 -2.87
N PRO A 177 -14.11 9.19 -3.02
CA PRO A 177 -13.46 7.89 -3.02
C PRO A 177 -12.41 7.72 -4.12
N ILE A 178 -12.64 8.27 -5.32
CA ILE A 178 -11.67 8.19 -6.41
C ILE A 178 -10.38 8.96 -6.06
N ILE A 179 -10.51 10.19 -5.58
CA ILE A 179 -9.36 11.01 -5.16
C ILE A 179 -8.58 10.30 -4.05
N PHE A 180 -9.28 9.73 -3.07
CA PHE A 180 -8.66 8.97 -1.98
C PHE A 180 -7.89 7.75 -2.49
N ILE A 181 -8.48 6.96 -3.40
CA ILE A 181 -7.82 5.80 -4.01
C ILE A 181 -6.57 6.21 -4.79
N LEU A 182 -6.62 7.32 -5.53
CA LEU A 182 -5.46 7.83 -6.26
C LEU A 182 -4.33 8.25 -5.30
N GLY A 183 -4.65 8.98 -4.23
CA GLY A 183 -3.66 9.36 -3.22
C GLY A 183 -3.01 8.16 -2.52
N GLU A 184 -3.79 7.15 -2.17
CA GLU A 184 -3.27 5.90 -1.61
C GLU A 184 -2.38 5.13 -2.59
N LYS A 185 -2.72 5.13 -3.89
CA LYS A 185 -1.90 4.51 -4.94
C LYS A 185 -0.53 5.18 -5.06
N ASP A 186 -0.49 6.51 -5.03
CA ASP A 186 0.77 7.27 -5.12
C ASP A 186 1.66 7.01 -3.90
N LEU A 187 1.06 6.94 -2.71
CA LEU A 187 1.76 6.60 -1.47
C LEU A 187 2.28 5.15 -1.47
N LEU A 188 1.51 4.20 -2.02
CA LEU A 188 1.98 2.82 -2.24
C LEU A 188 3.17 2.78 -3.19
N ALA A 189 3.13 3.53 -4.29
CA ALA A 189 4.22 3.58 -5.27
C ALA A 189 5.50 4.16 -4.64
N GLU A 190 5.40 5.28 -3.93
CA GLU A 190 6.53 5.89 -3.23
C GLU A 190 7.16 4.93 -2.21
N ARG A 191 6.34 4.26 -1.40
CA ARG A 191 6.82 3.27 -0.43
C ARG A 191 7.45 2.05 -1.09
N THR A 192 6.93 1.60 -2.22
CA THR A 192 7.48 0.46 -2.96
C THR A 192 8.88 0.79 -3.49
N VAL A 193 9.04 1.96 -4.12
CA VAL A 193 10.35 2.46 -4.58
C VAL A 193 11.33 2.59 -3.40
N TYR A 194 10.86 3.08 -2.24
CA TYR A 194 11.68 3.15 -1.04
C TYR A 194 12.15 1.76 -0.57
N TYR A 195 11.27 0.76 -0.55
CA TYR A 195 11.63 -0.61 -0.15
C TYR A 195 12.57 -1.28 -1.16
N GLU A 196 12.33 -1.13 -2.47
CA GLU A 196 13.20 -1.66 -3.52
C GLU A 196 14.61 -1.06 -3.45
N LYS A 197 14.71 0.26 -3.22
CA LYS A 197 16.00 0.92 -3.00
C LYS A 197 16.70 0.35 -1.76
N ARG A 198 15.97 0.21 -0.65
CA ARG A 198 16.53 -0.34 0.60
C ARG A 198 17.01 -1.78 0.46
N GLU A 199 16.28 -2.62 -0.26
CA GLU A 199 16.67 -4.01 -0.54
C GLU A 199 17.91 -4.08 -1.44
N THR A 200 17.94 -3.26 -2.50
CA THR A 200 19.11 -3.14 -3.37
C THR A 200 20.35 -2.71 -2.59
N SER A 201 20.21 -1.69 -1.73
CA SER A 201 21.28 -1.25 -0.83
C SER A 201 21.75 -2.38 0.10
N TYR A 202 20.84 -3.17 0.65
CA TYR A 202 21.19 -4.31 1.50
C TYR A 202 21.96 -5.41 0.75
N LEU A 203 21.57 -5.74 -0.49
CA LEU A 203 22.26 -6.73 -1.33
C LEU A 203 23.69 -6.28 -1.67
N ILE A 204 23.86 -5.02 -2.08
CA ILE A 204 25.17 -4.44 -2.38
C ILE A 204 26.06 -4.48 -1.14
N MET A 205 25.52 -4.03 0.00
CA MET A 205 26.23 -4.01 1.27
C MET A 205 26.66 -5.41 1.72
N ARG A 206 25.81 -6.40 1.55
CA ARG A 206 26.12 -7.78 1.87
C ARG A 206 27.24 -8.33 0.99
N ARG A 207 27.22 -8.04 -0.31
CA ARG A 207 28.29 -8.44 -1.23
C ARG A 207 29.61 -7.78 -0.85
N LEU A 208 29.61 -6.47 -0.60
CA LEU A 208 30.79 -5.74 -0.15
C LEU A 208 31.32 -6.27 1.18
N THR A 209 30.43 -6.65 2.11
CA THR A 209 30.82 -7.28 3.39
C THR A 209 31.49 -8.64 3.19
N HIS A 210 30.96 -9.45 2.26
CA HIS A 210 31.57 -10.74 1.91
C HIS A 210 32.94 -10.57 1.26
N GLU A 211 33.06 -9.62 0.32
CA GLU A 211 34.35 -9.29 -0.31
C GLU A 211 35.36 -8.77 0.73
N TYR A 212 34.92 -7.90 1.64
CA TYR A 212 35.74 -7.42 2.77
C TYR A 212 36.23 -8.57 3.66
N GLY A 213 35.34 -9.50 4.05
CA GLY A 213 35.69 -10.68 4.85
C GLY A 213 36.68 -11.60 4.15
N ASN A 214 36.56 -11.76 2.82
CA ASN A 214 37.53 -12.53 2.04
C ASN A 214 38.92 -11.90 2.07
N TYR A 215 39.04 -10.60 1.83
CA TYR A 215 40.34 -9.92 1.88
C TYR A 215 40.93 -9.93 3.29
N LEU A 216 40.09 -9.82 4.32
CA LEU A 216 40.54 -9.97 5.71
C LEU A 216 41.11 -11.36 5.97
N ASN A 217 40.43 -12.43 5.55
CA ASN A 217 40.92 -13.79 5.71
C ASN A 217 42.23 -14.03 4.95
N ILE A 218 42.36 -13.48 3.74
CA ILE A 218 43.60 -13.54 2.95
C ILE A 218 44.74 -12.82 3.69
N ALA A 219 44.48 -11.61 4.20
CA ALA A 219 45.46 -10.83 4.96
C ALA A 219 45.89 -11.57 6.24
N LEU A 220 44.94 -12.13 7.00
CA LEU A 220 45.24 -12.93 8.20
C LEU A 220 46.08 -14.17 7.86
N GLY A 221 45.75 -14.88 6.77
CA GLY A 221 46.55 -16.01 6.30
C GLY A 221 47.99 -15.61 5.95
N TYR A 222 48.19 -14.46 5.31
CA TYR A 222 49.54 -13.95 5.05
C TYR A 222 50.28 -13.50 6.32
N VAL A 223 49.57 -12.94 7.32
CA VAL A 223 50.17 -12.61 8.63
C VAL A 223 50.67 -13.87 9.34
N GLU A 224 49.92 -14.98 9.28
CA GLU A 224 50.37 -16.26 9.84
C GLU A 224 51.62 -16.79 9.12
N LEU A 225 51.68 -16.66 7.79
CA LEU A 225 52.84 -17.06 7.01
C LEU A 225 54.09 -16.22 7.31
N ILE A 226 53.94 -14.91 7.53
CA ILE A 226 55.07 -14.03 7.91
C ILE A 226 55.67 -14.42 9.25
N LYS A 227 54.86 -14.90 10.19
CA LYS A 227 55.36 -15.39 11.49
C LYS A 227 56.24 -16.65 11.34
N MET A 228 56.10 -17.39 10.24
CA MET A 228 56.88 -18.59 9.95
C MET A 228 58.10 -18.28 9.06
N ASP A 229 57.95 -17.40 8.08
CA ASP A 229 59.02 -16.98 7.16
C ASP A 229 58.83 -15.50 6.74
N PRO A 230 59.59 -14.56 7.34
CA PRO A 230 59.43 -13.14 7.06
C PRO A 230 59.99 -12.78 5.69
N SER A 231 59.13 -12.76 4.67
CA SER A 231 59.47 -12.33 3.31
C SER A 231 58.85 -10.97 2.96
N ARG A 232 59.61 -10.15 2.22
CA ARG A 232 59.16 -8.83 1.75
C ARG A 232 57.94 -8.92 0.82
N GLU A 233 57.83 -10.01 0.05
CA GLU A 233 56.71 -10.27 -0.85
C GLU A 233 55.39 -10.52 -0.09
N LEU A 234 55.44 -11.18 1.06
CA LEU A 234 54.25 -11.40 1.90
C LEU A 234 53.75 -10.09 2.52
N ILE A 235 54.66 -9.20 2.94
CA ILE A 235 54.32 -7.87 3.45
C ILE A 235 53.60 -7.03 2.37
N ASP A 236 54.10 -7.06 1.12
CA ASP A 236 53.48 -6.34 0.01
C ASP A 236 52.07 -6.89 -0.32
N ARG A 237 51.86 -8.21 -0.22
CA ARG A 237 50.54 -8.84 -0.43
C ARG A 237 49.54 -8.50 0.67
N ILE A 238 49.98 -8.40 1.93
CA ILE A 238 49.14 -7.90 3.03
C ILE A 238 48.76 -6.45 2.78
N GLN A 239 49.73 -5.61 2.40
CA GLN A 239 49.49 -4.20 2.14
C GLN A 239 48.50 -3.99 0.97
N SER A 240 48.60 -4.79 -0.08
CA SER A 240 47.63 -4.80 -1.19
C SER A 240 46.23 -5.19 -0.71
N SER A 241 46.11 -6.26 0.08
CA SER A 241 44.83 -6.73 0.62
C SER A 241 44.18 -5.69 1.55
N LEU A 242 44.97 -5.05 2.42
CA LEU A 242 44.51 -3.96 3.29
C LEU A 242 44.05 -2.72 2.50
N LYS A 243 44.69 -2.43 1.36
CA LYS A 243 44.30 -1.31 0.49
C LYS A 243 42.98 -1.57 -0.22
N GLU A 244 42.74 -2.79 -0.67
CA GLU A 244 41.44 -3.19 -1.23
C GLU A 244 40.34 -3.18 -0.16
N MET A 245 40.65 -3.64 1.07
CA MET A 245 39.72 -3.51 2.21
C MET A 245 39.36 -2.06 2.52
N ASP A 246 40.33 -1.14 2.53
CA ASP A 246 40.10 0.30 2.76
C ASP A 246 39.21 0.93 1.68
N LYS A 247 39.36 0.47 0.43
CA LYS A 247 38.50 0.89 -0.69
C LYS A 247 37.06 0.40 -0.51
N ILE A 248 36.88 -0.88 -0.17
CA ILE A 248 35.55 -1.46 0.10
C ILE A 248 34.90 -0.78 1.31
N LEU A 249 35.67 -0.48 2.36
CA LEU A 249 35.18 0.22 3.54
C LEU A 249 34.66 1.63 3.19
N LYS A 250 35.39 2.37 2.34
CA LYS A 250 34.95 3.69 1.85
C LYS A 250 33.67 3.61 1.03
N GLU A 251 33.51 2.57 0.20
CA GLU A 251 32.27 2.34 -0.55
C GLU A 251 31.10 1.97 0.39
N LEU A 252 31.33 1.14 1.41
CA LEU A 252 30.34 0.82 2.44
C LEU A 252 29.92 2.06 3.25
N VAL A 253 30.86 2.92 3.65
CA VAL A 253 30.58 4.19 4.36
C VAL A 253 29.73 5.11 3.49
N LYS A 254 30.02 5.21 2.20
CA LYS A 254 29.22 6.03 1.27
C LYS A 254 27.78 5.53 1.11
N ILE A 255 27.55 4.23 1.26
CA ILE A 255 26.22 3.61 1.22
C ILE A 255 25.52 3.66 2.60
N SER A 256 26.27 3.95 3.68
CA SER A 256 25.84 3.88 5.08
C SER A 256 24.98 5.04 5.58
N ASP A 257 25.01 6.20 4.92
CA ASP A 257 24.39 7.43 5.44
C ASP A 257 22.84 7.35 5.54
N GLU A 258 22.24 6.20 5.25
CA GLU A 258 20.79 5.93 5.35
C GLU A 258 20.33 5.14 6.61
N GLY A 259 21.18 4.96 7.63
CA GLY A 259 20.69 4.98 9.03
C GLY A 259 20.89 3.76 9.96
N ASP A 260 21.15 2.54 9.48
CA ASP A 260 21.42 1.37 10.38
C ASP A 260 22.87 0.85 10.31
N LEU A 261 23.71 1.46 9.45
CA LEU A 261 25.00 0.89 9.05
C LEU A 261 26.22 1.46 9.81
N ALA A 262 26.05 2.59 10.52
CA ALA A 262 27.12 3.25 11.26
C ALA A 262 27.71 2.38 12.39
N ALA A 263 26.90 1.54 13.04
CA ALA A 263 27.35 0.65 14.11
C ALA A 263 28.24 -0.50 13.60
N PHE A 264 27.93 -1.03 12.42
CA PHE A 264 28.71 -2.11 11.80
C PHE A 264 30.04 -1.59 11.24
N LEU A 265 30.02 -0.44 10.58
CA LEU A 265 31.22 0.22 10.05
C LEU A 265 32.21 0.61 11.15
N LYS A 266 31.71 1.10 12.28
CA LYS A 266 32.55 1.46 13.43
C LYS A 266 33.31 0.25 13.99
N LYS A 267 32.70 -0.94 13.94
CA LYS A 267 33.36 -2.20 14.32
C LYS A 267 34.44 -2.59 13.31
N ALA A 268 34.12 -2.57 12.02
CA ALA A 268 35.08 -2.90 10.96
C ALA A 268 36.28 -1.93 10.93
N GLU A 269 36.06 -0.62 11.12
CA GLU A 269 37.12 0.39 11.18
C GLU A 269 38.09 0.14 12.35
N SER A 270 37.57 -0.32 13.49
CA SER A 270 38.40 -0.69 14.64
C SER A 270 39.31 -1.88 14.35
N GLU A 271 38.82 -2.88 13.61
CA GLU A 271 39.59 -4.07 13.23
C GLU A 271 40.69 -3.74 12.21
N VAL A 272 40.44 -2.84 11.25
CA VAL A 272 41.48 -2.33 10.33
C VAL A 272 42.58 -1.58 11.07
N LYS A 273 42.21 -0.75 12.06
CA LYS A 273 43.19 0.00 12.88
C LYS A 273 44.14 -0.94 13.62
N ILE A 274 43.62 -2.03 14.17
CA ILE A 274 44.42 -3.04 14.86
C ILE A 274 45.43 -3.68 13.91
N LEU A 275 45.00 -4.05 12.69
CA LEU A 275 45.88 -4.65 11.69
C LEU A 275 46.95 -3.68 11.16
N LYS A 276 46.61 -2.39 11.00
CA LYS A 276 47.59 -1.35 10.63
C LYS A 276 48.65 -1.15 11.70
N ALA A 277 48.24 -1.07 12.97
CA ALA A 277 49.18 -0.94 14.09
C ALA A 277 50.15 -2.14 14.15
N PHE A 278 49.64 -3.35 13.90
CA PHE A 278 50.47 -4.56 13.87
C PHE A 278 51.51 -4.56 12.75
N LYS A 279 51.18 -3.98 11.58
CA LYS A 279 52.12 -3.79 10.46
C LYS A 279 53.24 -2.80 10.83
N GLU A 280 52.88 -1.67 11.42
CA GLU A 280 53.84 -0.63 11.82
C GLU A 280 54.84 -1.16 12.87
N GLU A 281 54.37 -2.01 13.79
CA GLU A 281 55.21 -2.68 14.80
C GLU A 281 56.20 -3.68 14.19
N GLN A 282 55.76 -4.45 13.18
CA GLN A 282 56.61 -5.39 12.44
C GLN A 282 57.67 -4.68 11.58
N GLU A 283 57.30 -3.56 10.95
CA GLU A 283 58.23 -2.77 10.14
C GLU A 283 59.32 -2.10 11.00
N GLN A 284 58.99 -1.64 12.21
CA GLN A 284 60.00 -1.14 13.17
C GLN A 284 60.95 -2.24 13.64
N ASN A 285 60.45 -3.44 13.94
CA ASN A 285 61.30 -4.55 14.37
C ASN A 285 62.24 -5.05 13.27
N ASN A 286 61.84 -4.96 12.00
CA ASN A 286 62.69 -5.30 10.85
C ASN A 286 63.70 -4.22 10.46
N GLN A 287 63.62 -3.00 11.00
CA GLN A 287 64.62 -1.93 10.78
C GLN A 287 65.73 -1.90 11.84
N ILE A 288 65.57 -2.65 12.93
CA ILE A 288 66.52 -2.72 14.06
C ILE A 288 67.51 -3.89 13.89
N HIS A 289 67.30 -4.76 12.89
CA HIS A 289 68.20 -5.84 12.48
C HIS A 289 68.88 -5.54 11.15
#